data_AF-A0A8T7KK73-F1
#
_entry.id   AF-A0A8T7KK73-F1
#
_cell.length_a   1.000
_cell.length_b   1.000
_cell.length_c   1.000
_cell.angle_alpha   90.00
_cell.angle_beta   90.00
_cell.angle_gamma   90.00
#
_symmetry.space_group_name_H-M   'P 1'
#
loop_
_entity.id
_entity.type
_entity.pdbx_description
1 polymer ?
#
loop_
_entity_poly.entity_id
_entity_poly.type
_entity_poly.pdbx_seq_one_letter_code
_entity_poly.pdbx_strand_id
1 'polypeptide(L)'
;MAQQSRRFSPRDEVYLNSPGFEPYMAAGAVFITVFTAVFIFSIKIHFAWLAWPGLAIAVLCGYFTLNYLGRREYQRKLAELEAEAAQRDVTSQ
;
A
#
# COMPACT_ATOMS: atom_id res chain seq x y z
N MET A 1 -17.15 13.07 26.00
CA MET A 1 -17.78 11.96 25.25
C MET A 1 -16.76 10.83 25.22
N ALA A 2 -16.98 9.80 26.02
CA ALA A 2 -16.02 8.70 26.16
C ALA A 2 -16.03 7.89 24.85
N GLN A 3 -14.94 7.92 24.08
CA GLN A 3 -14.69 6.95 23.02
C GLN A 3 -14.55 5.59 23.69
N GLN A 4 -15.66 4.86 23.74
CA GLN A 4 -15.71 3.47 24.11
C GLN A 4 -14.79 2.74 23.14
N SER A 5 -13.63 2.31 23.62
CA SER A 5 -12.66 1.54 22.85
C SER A 5 -13.37 0.26 22.41
N ARG A 6 -13.96 0.27 21.20
CA ARG A 6 -14.52 -0.92 20.56
C ARG A 6 -13.38 -1.91 20.48
N ARG A 7 -13.50 -2.98 21.28
CA ARG A 7 -12.47 -4.01 21.41
C ARG A 7 -12.51 -4.83 20.13
N PHE A 8 -11.67 -4.48 19.16
CA PHE A 8 -11.48 -5.28 17.95
C PHE A 8 -11.15 -6.72 18.37
N SER A 9 -11.79 -7.68 17.70
CA SER A 9 -11.47 -9.09 17.93
C SER A 9 -10.04 -9.35 17.42
N PRO A 10 -9.29 -10.30 18.00
CA PRO A 10 -7.97 -10.69 17.47
C PRO A 10 -7.99 -11.05 15.98
N ARG A 11 -9.14 -11.50 15.46
CA ARG A 11 -9.34 -11.74 14.02
C ARG A 11 -9.39 -10.46 13.18
N ASP A 12 -9.98 -9.39 13.72
CA ASP A 12 -10.13 -8.10 13.02
C ASP A 12 -8.77 -7.41 12.93
N GLU A 13 -7.95 -7.50 13.98
CA GLU A 13 -6.57 -7.02 13.99
C GLU A 13 -5.70 -7.72 12.93
N VAL A 14 -5.85 -9.04 12.78
CA VAL A 14 -5.17 -9.81 11.73
C VAL A 14 -5.66 -9.41 10.34
N TYR A 15 -6.96 -9.15 10.15
CA TYR A 15 -7.51 -8.71 8.87
C TYR A 15 -7.02 -7.32 8.46
N LEU A 16 -6.98 -6.38 9.41
CA LEU A 16 -6.44 -5.03 9.25
C LEU A 16 -4.96 -5.04 8.85
N ASN A 17 -4.17 -5.90 9.47
CA ASN A 17 -2.72 -5.99 9.22
C ASN A 17 -2.33 -6.93 8.08
N SER A 18 -3.26 -7.63 7.45
CA SER A 18 -2.96 -8.50 6.30
C SER A 18 -3.01 -7.66 5.01
N PRO A 19 -1.88 -7.22 4.44
CA PRO A 19 -1.88 -6.43 3.22
C PRO A 19 -2.41 -7.26 2.05
N GLY A 20 -3.17 -6.62 1.14
CA GLY A 20 -3.58 -7.27 -0.09
C GLY A 20 -2.38 -7.61 -0.98
N PHE A 21 -2.59 -8.46 -1.98
CA PHE A 21 -1.59 -8.72 -3.03
C PHE A 21 -1.49 -7.55 -4.03
N GLU A 22 -2.56 -6.79 -4.21
CA GLU A 22 -2.67 -5.69 -5.18
C GLU A 22 -1.62 -4.57 -4.99
N PRO A 23 -1.32 -4.07 -3.76
CA PRO A 23 -0.32 -3.04 -3.54
C PRO A 23 1.08 -3.48 -3.94
N TYR A 24 1.41 -4.76 -3.74
CA TYR A 24 2.71 -5.32 -4.13
C TYR A 24 2.84 -5.39 -5.65
N MET A 25 1.79 -5.84 -6.35
CA MET A 25 1.77 -5.88 -7.81
C MET A 25 1.86 -4.48 -8.41
N ALA A 26 1.11 -3.52 -7.88
CA ALA A 26 1.14 -2.14 -8.34
C ALA A 26 2.51 -1.48 -8.09
N ALA A 27 3.09 -1.67 -6.91
CA ALA A 27 4.43 -1.17 -6.60
C ALA A 27 5.52 -1.80 -7.49
N GLY A 28 5.42 -3.11 -7.75
CA GLY A 28 6.30 -3.82 -8.67
C GLY A 28 6.17 -3.31 -10.10
N ALA A 29 4.96 -3.06 -10.58
CA ALA A 29 4.71 -2.48 -11.90
C ALA A 29 5.34 -1.09 -12.03
N VAL A 30 5.14 -0.21 -11.02
CA VAL A 30 5.76 1.13 -10.98
C VAL A 30 7.28 1.03 -10.99
N PHE A 31 7.86 0.15 -10.18
CA PHE A 31 9.31 -0.09 -10.16
C PHE A 31 9.84 -0.46 -11.56
N ILE A 32 9.23 -1.47 -12.20
CA ILE A 32 9.65 -1.95 -13.52
C ILE A 32 9.55 -0.82 -14.55
N THR A 33 8.44 -0.08 -14.58
CA THR A 33 8.25 1.02 -15.53
C THR A 33 9.30 2.12 -15.36
N VAL A 34 9.52 2.59 -14.13
CA VAL A 34 10.50 3.66 -13.84
C VAL A 34 11.91 3.18 -14.15
N PHE A 35 12.29 1.99 -13.68
CA PHE A 35 13.63 1.45 -13.93
C PHE A 35 13.88 1.24 -15.43
N THR A 36 12.91 0.70 -16.16
CA THR A 36 13.03 0.51 -17.61
C THR A 36 13.23 1.84 -18.34
N ALA A 37 12.47 2.88 -17.97
CA ALA A 37 12.63 4.20 -18.56
C ALA A 37 14.02 4.78 -18.30
N VAL A 38 14.53 4.67 -17.07
CA VAL A 38 15.89 5.13 -16.74
C VAL A 38 16.96 4.30 -17.45
N PHE A 39 16.78 2.99 -17.55
CA PHE A 39 17.71 2.11 -18.24
C PHE A 39 17.81 2.42 -19.73
N ILE A 40 16.68 2.62 -20.41
CA ILE A 40 16.65 3.05 -21.81
C ILE A 40 17.37 4.40 -21.97
N PHE A 41 17.11 5.35 -21.08
CA PHE A 41 17.77 6.65 -21.12
C PHE A 41 19.28 6.54 -20.90
N SER A 42 19.73 5.71 -19.95
CA SER A 42 21.14 5.42 -19.67
C SER A 42 21.88 4.89 -20.91
N ILE A 43 21.25 3.98 -21.68
CA ILE A 43 21.79 3.49 -22.95
C ILE A 43 21.94 4.63 -23.96
N LYS A 44 20.91 5.48 -24.11
CA LYS A 44 20.92 6.58 -25.09
C LYS A 44 22.04 7.60 -24.85
N ILE A 45 22.43 7.82 -23.60
CA ILE A 45 23.52 8.74 -23.24
C ILE A 45 24.87 8.03 -23.07
N HIS A 46 24.94 6.73 -23.36
CA HIS A 46 26.13 5.87 -23.18
C HIS A 46 26.73 5.94 -21.77
N PHE A 47 25.91 6.22 -20.75
CA PHE A 47 26.37 6.41 -19.38
C PHE A 47 25.77 5.33 -18.48
N ALA A 48 26.44 4.17 -18.44
CA ALA A 48 26.02 3.01 -17.66
C ALA A 48 25.94 3.31 -16.15
N TRP A 49 26.73 4.26 -15.66
CA TRP A 49 26.70 4.68 -14.26
C TRP A 49 25.36 5.30 -13.83
N LEU A 50 24.54 5.78 -14.78
CA LEU A 50 23.20 6.29 -14.49
C LEU A 50 22.22 5.20 -13.99
N ALA A 51 22.53 3.93 -14.25
CA ALA A 51 21.67 2.82 -13.82
C ALA A 51 21.54 2.76 -12.29
N TRP A 52 22.59 3.12 -11.54
CA TRP A 52 22.59 3.12 -10.07
C TRP A 52 21.66 4.17 -9.45
N PRO A 53 21.78 5.48 -9.77
CA PRO A 53 20.82 6.48 -9.28
C PRO A 53 19.42 6.22 -9.84
N GLY A 54 19.32 5.68 -11.07
CA GLY A 54 18.05 5.24 -11.65
C GLY A 54 17.34 4.15 -10.85
N LEU A 55 18.10 3.15 -10.42
CA LEU A 55 17.61 2.08 -9.56
C LEU A 55 17.12 2.63 -8.22
N ALA A 56 17.88 3.54 -7.60
CA ALA A 56 17.47 4.17 -6.35
C ALA A 56 16.14 4.94 -6.50
N ILE A 57 15.97 5.70 -7.59
CA ILE A 57 14.71 6.40 -7.90
C ILE A 57 13.57 5.40 -8.09
N ALA A 58 13.79 4.33 -8.85
CA ALA A 58 12.76 3.31 -9.08
C ALA A 58 12.31 2.62 -7.78
N VAL A 59 13.26 2.28 -6.90
CA VAL A 59 12.97 1.72 -5.56
C VAL A 59 12.15 2.71 -4.73
N LEU A 60 12.53 3.99 -4.71
CA LEU A 60 11.78 5.02 -3.98
C LEU A 60 10.35 5.15 -4.52
N CYS A 61 10.17 5.22 -5.83
CA CYS A 61 8.84 5.28 -6.44
C CYS A 61 7.98 4.06 -6.09
N GLY A 62 8.55 2.85 -6.14
CA GLY A 62 7.87 1.62 -5.74
C GLY A 62 7.49 1.64 -4.25
N TYR A 63 8.41 2.05 -3.38
CA TYR A 63 8.18 2.17 -1.94
C TYR A 63 7.08 3.17 -1.59
N PHE A 64 7.09 4.36 -2.22
CA PHE A 64 6.03 5.35 -2.04
C PHE A 64 4.67 4.83 -2.50
N THR A 65 4.63 4.14 -3.63
CA THR A 65 3.40 3.52 -4.17
C THR A 65 2.85 2.47 -3.21
N LEU A 66 3.72 1.60 -2.69
CA LEU A 66 3.34 0.56 -1.73
C LEU A 66 2.79 1.15 -0.44
N ASN A 67 3.47 2.15 0.13
CA ASN A 67 3.02 2.83 1.33
C ASN A 67 1.68 3.55 1.12
N TYR A 68 1.50 4.20 -0.04
CA TYR A 68 0.26 4.90 -0.35
C TYR A 68 -0.91 3.92 -0.49
N LEU A 69 -0.73 2.84 -1.24
CA LEU A 69 -1.77 1.82 -1.44
C LEU A 69 -2.07 1.03 -0.16
N GLY A 70 -1.03 0.63 0.59
CA GLY A 70 -1.21 -0.07 1.87
C GLY A 70 -1.96 0.77 2.90
N ARG A 71 -1.67 2.08 2.98
CA ARG A 71 -2.45 3.00 3.84
C ARG A 71 -3.90 3.11 3.38
N ARG A 72 -4.15 3.17 2.07
CA ARG A 72 -5.50 3.24 1.53
C ARG A 72 -6.31 1.97 1.80
N GLU A 73 -5.69 0.79 1.67
CA GLU A 73 -6.32 -0.49 2.01
C GLU A 73 -6.64 -0.56 3.50
N TYR A 74 -5.69 -0.19 4.37
CA TYR A 74 -5.89 -0.18 5.80
C TYR A 74 -7.09 0.69 6.21
N GLN A 75 -7.19 1.89 5.64
CA GLN A 75 -8.32 2.80 5.90
C GLN A 75 -9.66 2.24 5.40
N ARG A 76 -9.67 1.56 4.25
CA ARG A 76 -10.89 0.89 3.75
C ARG A 76 -11.33 -0.24 4.67
N LYS A 77 -10.41 -1.11 5.09
CA LYS A 77 -10.69 -2.20 6.01
C LYS A 77 -11.18 -1.71 7.37
N LEU A 78 -10.61 -0.60 7.85
CA LEU A 78 -11.07 0.04 9.08
C LEU A 78 -12.52 0.53 8.94
N ALA A 79 -12.85 1.21 7.83
CA ALA A 79 -14.20 1.69 7.57
C ALA A 79 -15.21 0.54 7.41
N GLU A 80 -14.83 -0.56 6.78
CA GLU A 80 -15.66 -1.78 6.67
C GLU A 80 -15.98 -2.35 8.07
N LEU A 81 -14.97 -2.50 8.94
CA LEU A 81 -15.16 -3.00 10.29
C LEU A 81 -16.01 -2.06 11.17
N GLU A 82 -15.84 -0.75 11.02
CA GLU A 82 -16.67 0.23 11.73
C GLU A 82 -18.14 0.16 11.31
N ALA A 83 -18.40 -0.03 10.01
CA ALA A 83 -19.74 -0.19 9.45
C ALA A 83 -20.40 -1.50 9.91
N GLU A 84 -19.69 -2.62 9.87
CA GLU A 84 -20.19 -3.91 10.36
C GLU A 84 -20.54 -3.84 11.86
N ALA A 85 -19.68 -3.21 12.67
CA ALA A 85 -19.95 -3.03 14.09
C ALA A 85 -21.17 -2.12 14.34
N ALA A 86 -21.36 -1.06 13.54
CA ALA A 86 -22.55 -0.22 13.63
C ALA A 86 -23.84 -0.97 13.24
N GLN A 87 -23.78 -1.83 12.22
CA GLN A 87 -24.92 -2.63 11.78
C GLN A 87 -25.30 -3.71 12.81
N ARG A 88 -24.31 -4.32 13.47
CA ARG A 88 -24.52 -5.31 14.53
C ARG A 88 -25.25 -4.73 15.73
N ASP A 89 -24.90 -3.50 16.13
CA ASP A 89 -25.58 -2.80 17.23
C ASP A 89 -27.06 -2.54 16.90
N VAL A 90 -27.37 -2.13 15.66
CA VAL A 90 -28.75 -1.89 15.20
C VAL A 90 -29.60 -3.17 15.15
N THR A 91 -29.02 -4.30 14.74
CA THR A 91 -29.74 -5.57 14.63
C THR A 91 -29.96 -6.25 15.99
N SER A 92 -29.27 -5.79 17.04
CA SER A 92 -29.37 -6.32 18.40
C SER A 92 -30.39 -5.59 19.30
N GLN A 93 -31.02 -4.54 18.78
CA GLN A 93 -32.19 -3.87 19.36
C GLN A 93 -33.48 -4.42 18.79
#